data_AF-A0A968C057-F1
#
_entry.id   AF-A0A968C057-F1
#
_cell.length_a   1.000
_cell.length_b   1.000
_cell.length_c   1.000
_cell.angle_alpha   90.00
_cell.angle_beta   90.00
_cell.angle_gamma   90.00
#
_symmetry.space_group_name_H-M   'P 1'
#
loop_
_entity.id
_entity.type
_entity.pdbx_description
1 polymer ?
#
loop_
_entity_poly.entity_id
_entity_poly.type
_entity_poly.pdbx_seq_one_letter_code
_entity_poly.pdbx_strand_id
1 'polypeptide(L)'
;MSNYREAREMETGRPAPNLRSATETFRSMVVEMEQAGTDTLIIDLRDNRGGHSVMGDILTYFLYGKDALQSTMVYADSIGGGMVRKYSDLFWKQTQSWTSLEQVNEGRALPLQIDDYDFAGYTWEAGWSPARRPAAVAFHERSWLAQSPTFWDEYRSGAFGGHYCPRNVVVLTDAETFSSGFTMARYLYLAGATLIGTPSGQAANSFGNGQLWHLHHTGIEGTVSTTYSVMFPEGSDLARVLPVHYPLTLEKLASYG
;
A
#
# COMPACT_ATOMS: atom_id res chain seq x y z
N MET A 1 -7.90 -1.47 9.65
CA MET A 1 -6.51 -1.90 9.95
C MET A 1 -5.66 -0.86 10.71
N SER A 2 -6.25 0.14 11.37
CA SER A 2 -5.52 1.29 11.95
C SER A 2 -5.05 1.12 13.41
N ASN A 3 -5.50 0.07 14.11
CA ASN A 3 -5.23 -0.10 15.55
C ASN A 3 -4.03 -1.02 15.86
N TYR A 4 -3.17 -1.29 14.88
CA TYR A 4 -1.97 -2.09 15.08
C TYR A 4 -0.79 -1.23 15.53
N ARG A 5 0.10 -1.85 16.31
CA ARG A 5 1.32 -1.22 16.83
C ARG A 5 2.12 -0.53 15.73
N GLU A 6 2.33 -1.20 14.60
CA GLU A 6 3.14 -0.71 13.48
C GLU A 6 2.54 0.55 12.85
N ALA A 7 1.21 0.59 12.68
CA ALA A 7 0.53 1.79 12.19
C ALA A 7 0.74 2.96 13.16
N ARG A 8 0.59 2.71 14.46
CA ARG A 8 0.77 3.75 15.48
C ARG A 8 2.21 4.25 15.59
N GLU A 9 3.17 3.35 15.44
CA GLU A 9 4.60 3.66 15.42
C GLU A 9 4.93 4.62 14.26
N MET A 10 4.42 4.32 13.07
CA MET A 10 4.63 5.16 11.88
C MET A 10 3.92 6.52 11.99
N GLU A 11 2.73 6.57 12.58
CA GLU A 11 2.00 7.83 12.79
C GLU A 11 2.66 8.75 13.82
N THR A 12 3.23 8.19 14.89
CA THR A 12 3.68 8.97 16.05
C THR A 12 5.19 9.10 16.18
N GLY A 13 5.95 8.29 15.43
CA GLY A 13 7.39 8.13 15.60
C GLY A 13 7.79 7.57 16.97
N ARG A 14 6.86 6.91 17.69
CA ARG A 14 7.08 6.40 19.06
C ARG A 14 6.63 4.95 19.18
N PRO A 15 7.34 4.13 20.00
CA PRO A 15 6.91 2.77 20.30
C PRO A 15 5.50 2.71 20.89
N ALA A 16 4.72 1.70 20.49
CA ALA A 16 3.35 1.48 20.97
C ALA A 16 3.14 0.07 21.56
N PRO A 17 3.90 -0.31 22.62
CA PRO A 17 3.99 -1.70 23.09
C PRO A 17 2.65 -2.30 23.57
N ASN A 18 1.69 -1.46 23.97
CA ASN A 18 0.39 -1.89 24.46
C ASN A 18 -0.61 -2.25 23.34
N LEU A 19 -0.26 -2.00 22.08
CA LEU A 19 -1.08 -2.39 20.93
C LEU A 19 -0.68 -3.77 20.41
N ARG A 20 -1.65 -4.46 19.81
CA ARG A 20 -1.40 -5.71 19.08
C ARG A 20 -0.47 -5.42 17.90
N SER A 21 0.51 -6.28 17.66
CA SER A 21 1.43 -6.17 16.54
C SER A 21 0.96 -7.05 15.37
N ALA A 22 0.91 -6.48 14.18
CA ALA A 22 0.67 -7.23 12.96
C ALA A 22 1.85 -8.15 12.64
N THR A 23 3.07 -7.70 12.92
CA THR A 23 4.30 -8.50 12.78
C THR A 23 4.23 -9.77 13.62
N GLU A 24 3.91 -9.65 14.91
CA GLU A 24 3.76 -10.79 15.81
C GLU A 24 2.59 -11.70 15.40
N THR A 25 1.47 -11.10 14.96
CA THR A 25 0.28 -11.84 14.51
C THR A 25 0.59 -12.68 13.26
N PHE A 26 1.18 -12.07 12.23
CA PHE A 26 1.51 -12.77 10.99
C PHE A 26 2.66 -13.76 11.17
N ARG A 27 3.63 -13.49 12.06
CA ARG A 27 4.64 -14.48 12.46
C ARG A 27 3.99 -15.73 13.06
N SER A 28 3.08 -15.57 14.02
CA SER A 28 2.35 -16.70 14.62
C SER A 28 1.57 -17.47 13.55
N MET A 29 0.86 -16.74 12.68
CA MET A 29 0.07 -17.33 11.61
C MET A 29 0.90 -18.23 10.69
N VAL A 30 2.07 -17.77 10.19
CA VAL A 30 2.88 -18.61 9.28
C VAL A 30 3.49 -19.82 9.98
N VAL A 31 3.84 -19.72 11.26
CA VAL A 31 4.32 -20.86 12.06
C VAL A 31 3.20 -21.88 12.28
N GLU A 32 2.00 -21.42 12.66
CA GLU A 32 0.84 -22.27 12.86
C GLU A 32 0.42 -22.96 11.56
N MET A 33 0.45 -22.24 10.43
CA MET A 33 0.15 -22.79 9.11
C MET A 33 1.16 -23.87 8.70
N GLU A 34 2.46 -23.65 8.93
CA GLU A 34 3.50 -24.65 8.67
C GLU A 34 3.26 -25.91 9.49
N GLN A 35 3.05 -25.76 10.81
CA GLN A 35 2.80 -26.88 11.72
C GLN A 35 1.56 -27.67 11.35
N ALA A 36 0.51 -26.99 10.87
CA ALA A 36 -0.72 -27.63 10.43
C ALA A 36 -0.63 -28.22 9.00
N GLY A 37 0.44 -27.94 8.25
CA GLY A 37 0.56 -28.34 6.84
C GLY A 37 -0.52 -27.71 5.96
N THR A 38 -0.83 -26.42 6.19
CA THR A 38 -1.93 -25.73 5.51
C THR A 38 -1.62 -25.49 4.04
N ASP A 39 -2.30 -26.18 3.13
CA ASP A 39 -2.10 -26.00 1.68
C ASP A 39 -2.77 -24.75 1.09
N THR A 40 -3.71 -24.14 1.80
CA THR A 40 -4.50 -23.00 1.29
C THR A 40 -4.74 -21.94 2.37
N LEU A 41 -4.40 -20.69 2.06
CA LEU A 41 -4.75 -19.51 2.85
C LEU A 41 -5.78 -18.67 2.09
N ILE A 42 -6.86 -18.30 2.77
CA ILE A 42 -7.86 -17.35 2.26
C ILE A 42 -7.69 -16.04 3.04
N ILE A 43 -7.42 -14.95 2.31
CA ILE A 43 -7.29 -13.60 2.84
C ILE A 43 -8.53 -12.83 2.40
N ASP A 44 -9.39 -12.50 3.35
CA ASP A 44 -10.62 -11.77 3.07
C ASP A 44 -10.39 -10.26 3.16
N LEU A 45 -10.41 -9.57 2.01
CA LEU A 45 -10.32 -8.11 1.90
C LEU A 45 -11.63 -7.46 1.46
N ARG A 46 -12.72 -8.22 1.42
CA ARG A 46 -14.07 -7.66 1.24
C ARG A 46 -14.37 -6.68 2.36
N ASP A 47 -15.12 -5.63 2.03
CA ASP A 47 -15.43 -4.52 2.95
C ASP A 47 -14.22 -3.81 3.58
N ASN A 48 -12.99 -4.09 3.11
CA ASN A 48 -11.79 -3.46 3.63
C ASN A 48 -11.51 -2.14 2.90
N ARG A 49 -12.13 -1.07 3.42
CA ARG A 49 -12.03 0.29 2.88
C ARG A 49 -10.69 0.99 3.17
N GLY A 50 -9.76 0.36 3.90
CA GLY A 50 -8.42 0.89 4.14
C GLY A 50 -7.89 0.76 5.58
N GLY A 51 -7.01 1.70 5.94
CA GLY A 51 -6.28 1.69 7.20
C GLY A 51 -4.83 2.11 6.97
N HIS A 52 -3.89 1.32 7.45
CA HIS A 52 -2.46 1.59 7.25
C HIS A 52 -1.86 0.58 6.28
N SER A 53 -1.26 1.04 5.18
CA SER A 53 -0.79 0.17 4.09
C SER A 53 0.38 -0.74 4.48
N VAL A 54 1.09 -0.43 5.57
CA VAL A 54 2.18 -1.28 6.11
C VAL A 54 1.74 -2.72 6.38
N MET A 55 0.45 -2.95 6.64
CA MET A 55 -0.07 -4.31 6.80
C MET A 55 0.17 -5.19 5.56
N GLY A 56 0.07 -4.59 4.37
CA GLY A 56 0.35 -5.27 3.10
C GLY A 56 1.81 -5.65 2.99
N ASP A 57 2.71 -4.73 3.33
CA ASP A 57 4.16 -4.98 3.35
C ASP A 57 4.52 -6.15 4.27
N ILE A 58 4.00 -6.13 5.51
CA ILE A 58 4.28 -7.15 6.53
C ILE A 58 3.78 -8.52 6.06
N LEU A 59 2.54 -8.62 5.59
CA LEU A 59 1.98 -9.90 5.14
C LEU A 59 2.73 -10.46 3.92
N THR A 60 3.06 -9.61 2.94
CA THR A 60 3.86 -10.02 1.78
C THR A 60 5.24 -10.52 2.20
N TYR A 61 5.90 -9.89 3.18
CA TYR A 61 7.18 -10.36 3.72
C TYR A 61 7.09 -11.76 4.31
N PHE A 62 6.11 -12.03 5.18
CA PHE A 62 5.99 -13.34 5.83
C PHE A 62 5.65 -14.46 4.84
N LEU A 63 4.78 -14.20 3.86
CA LEU A 63 4.37 -15.21 2.89
C LEU A 63 5.39 -15.41 1.77
N TYR A 64 5.92 -14.34 1.18
CA TYR A 64 6.70 -14.41 -0.06
C TYR A 64 8.17 -13.99 0.09
N GLY A 65 8.55 -13.50 1.27
CA GLY A 65 9.93 -13.11 1.57
C GLY A 65 10.32 -11.72 1.09
N LYS A 66 11.56 -11.38 1.42
CA LYS A 66 12.14 -10.05 1.24
C LYS A 66 12.21 -9.65 -0.24
N ASP A 67 12.65 -10.54 -1.11
CA ASP A 67 12.81 -10.25 -2.54
C ASP A 67 11.47 -9.96 -3.23
N ALA A 68 10.41 -10.68 -2.84
CA ALA A 68 9.06 -10.43 -3.33
C ALA A 68 8.56 -9.08 -2.84
N LEU A 69 8.65 -8.80 -1.53
CA LEU A 69 8.28 -7.50 -0.97
C LEU A 69 9.01 -6.35 -1.68
N GLN A 70 10.34 -6.42 -1.79
CA GLN A 70 11.13 -5.40 -2.47
C GLN A 70 10.70 -5.22 -3.93
N SER A 71 10.39 -6.30 -4.66
CA SER A 71 9.89 -6.23 -6.03
C SER A 71 8.54 -5.53 -6.12
N THR A 72 7.62 -5.82 -5.20
CA THR A 72 6.29 -5.18 -5.16
C THR A 72 6.36 -3.69 -4.82
N MET A 73 7.26 -3.30 -3.90
CA MET A 73 7.49 -1.92 -3.49
C MET A 73 8.01 -1.06 -4.63
N VAL A 74 9.02 -1.53 -5.35
CA VAL A 74 9.63 -0.79 -6.48
C VAL A 74 8.94 -1.04 -7.81
N TYR A 75 7.83 -1.78 -7.83
CA TYR A 75 7.14 -2.09 -9.09
C TYR A 75 6.71 -0.83 -9.82
N ALA A 76 6.13 0.15 -9.10
CA ALA A 76 5.69 1.41 -9.69
C ALA A 76 6.88 2.19 -10.29
N ASP A 77 8.00 2.26 -9.56
CA ASP A 77 9.24 2.84 -10.09
C ASP A 77 9.70 2.14 -11.37
N SER A 78 9.57 0.80 -11.41
CA SER A 78 10.03 -0.02 -12.53
C SER A 78 9.26 0.15 -13.84
N ILE A 79 8.04 0.70 -13.75
CA ILE A 79 7.16 0.91 -14.89
C ILE A 79 7.00 2.39 -15.27
N GLY A 80 7.82 3.28 -14.70
CA GLY A 80 7.69 4.72 -14.95
C GLY A 80 6.49 5.36 -14.26
N GLY A 81 6.22 4.93 -13.02
CA GLY A 81 5.13 5.40 -12.19
C GLY A 81 5.60 5.88 -10.82
N GLY A 82 4.67 5.89 -9.87
CA GLY A 82 4.87 6.42 -8.53
C GLY A 82 3.78 7.40 -8.13
N MET A 83 4.11 8.36 -7.28
CA MET A 83 3.15 9.32 -6.75
C MET A 83 3.58 10.76 -7.03
N VAL A 84 2.66 11.52 -7.63
CA VAL A 84 2.75 12.98 -7.74
C VAL A 84 1.89 13.58 -6.64
N ARG A 85 2.41 14.58 -5.93
CA ARG A 85 1.67 15.31 -4.89
C ARG A 85 1.46 16.76 -5.29
N LYS A 86 0.30 17.32 -4.95
CA LYS A 86 -0.02 18.73 -5.10
C LYS A 86 0.04 19.39 -3.74
N TYR A 87 0.98 20.32 -3.56
CA TYR A 87 1.02 21.15 -2.37
C TYR A 87 0.15 22.38 -2.60
N SER A 88 -0.79 22.65 -1.71
CA SER A 88 -1.70 23.80 -1.78
C SER A 88 -2.02 24.27 -0.36
N ASP A 89 -2.58 25.46 -0.21
CA ASP A 89 -3.03 25.93 1.10
C ASP A 89 -3.98 24.95 1.79
N LEU A 90 -4.85 24.29 1.02
CA LEU A 90 -5.78 23.29 1.56
C LEU A 90 -5.03 22.04 2.06
N PHE A 91 -4.05 21.56 1.30
CA PHE A 91 -3.18 20.45 1.73
C PHE A 91 -2.55 20.80 3.08
N TRP A 92 -1.86 21.95 3.17
CA TRP A 92 -1.14 22.33 4.39
C TRP A 92 -2.05 22.53 5.59
N LYS A 93 -3.23 23.15 5.42
CA LYS A 93 -4.20 23.33 6.52
C LYS A 93 -4.62 22.01 7.18
N GLN A 94 -4.58 20.89 6.46
CA GLN A 94 -5.01 19.59 6.95
C GLN A 94 -3.86 18.66 7.30
N THR A 95 -2.69 18.82 6.69
CA THR A 95 -1.52 17.95 6.92
C THR A 95 -0.45 18.54 7.84
N GLN A 96 -0.66 19.77 8.33
CA GLN A 96 0.27 20.50 9.23
C GLN A 96 0.67 19.73 10.50
N SER A 97 -0.02 18.64 10.84
CA SER A 97 0.31 17.79 11.98
C SER A 97 1.57 16.93 11.81
N TRP A 98 2.06 16.68 10.58
CA TRP A 98 3.18 15.75 10.36
C TRP A 98 4.28 16.24 9.41
N THR A 99 4.11 17.35 8.69
CA THR A 99 5.17 17.93 7.84
C THR A 99 4.92 19.41 7.49
N SER A 100 5.92 20.10 6.93
CA SER A 100 5.83 21.48 6.42
C SER A 100 6.48 21.62 5.03
N LEU A 101 6.19 22.71 4.31
CA LEU A 101 6.82 22.98 3.01
C LEU A 101 8.34 23.15 3.16
N GLU A 102 8.78 23.78 4.25
CA GLU A 102 10.20 23.93 4.57
C GLU A 102 10.87 22.56 4.72
N GLN A 103 10.25 21.65 5.49
CA GLN A 103 10.74 20.28 5.67
C GLN A 103 10.76 19.50 4.36
N VAL A 104 9.72 19.63 3.54
CA VAL A 104 9.68 19.01 2.20
C VAL A 104 10.79 19.54 1.28
N ASN A 105 11.19 20.81 1.47
CA ASN A 105 12.24 21.46 0.70
C ASN A 105 13.66 21.20 1.24
N GLU A 106 13.81 20.55 2.39
CA GLU A 106 15.13 20.22 2.93
C GLU A 106 15.94 19.38 1.92
N GLY A 107 17.13 19.86 1.58
CA GLY A 107 18.03 19.19 0.65
C GLY A 107 17.65 19.28 -0.84
N ARG A 108 16.57 19.99 -1.21
CA ARG A 108 16.22 20.19 -2.63
C ARG A 108 17.12 21.24 -3.27
N ALA A 109 17.62 20.95 -4.47
CA ALA A 109 18.31 21.94 -5.30
C ALA A 109 17.36 23.04 -5.80
N LEU A 110 16.10 22.68 -6.06
CA LEU A 110 15.02 23.59 -6.45
C LEU A 110 13.89 23.46 -5.41
N PRO A 111 13.75 24.44 -4.50
CA PRO A 111 12.65 24.46 -3.55
C PRO A 111 11.30 24.57 -4.26
N LEU A 112 10.35 23.77 -3.83
CA LEU A 112 8.94 23.87 -4.23
C LEU A 112 8.28 25.07 -3.57
N GLN A 113 7.33 25.66 -4.29
CA GLN A 113 6.44 26.70 -3.79
C GLN A 113 5.07 26.13 -3.44
N ILE A 114 4.29 26.92 -2.70
CA ILE A 114 2.86 26.67 -2.61
C ILE A 114 2.31 26.67 -4.03
N ASP A 115 1.43 25.73 -4.27
CA ASP A 115 0.83 25.42 -5.54
C ASP A 115 1.60 24.56 -6.55
N ASP A 116 2.83 24.15 -6.23
CA ASP A 116 3.59 23.23 -7.08
C ASP A 116 3.14 21.77 -7.00
N TYR A 117 3.48 21.04 -8.06
CA TYR A 117 3.44 19.57 -8.11
C TYR A 117 4.81 18.99 -7.76
N ASP A 118 4.81 18.05 -6.83
CA ASP A 118 5.99 17.31 -6.41
C ASP A 118 6.06 15.94 -7.09
N PHE A 119 7.05 15.82 -7.96
CA PHE A 119 7.35 14.59 -8.70
C PHE A 119 8.46 13.75 -8.04
N ALA A 120 8.94 14.11 -6.84
CA ALA A 120 10.03 13.38 -6.19
C ALA A 120 9.72 11.88 -5.94
N GLY A 121 8.45 11.54 -5.79
CA GLY A 121 7.97 10.15 -5.66
C GLY A 121 7.57 9.50 -6.99
N TYR A 122 7.87 10.12 -8.13
CA TYR A 122 7.49 9.66 -9.46
C TYR A 122 8.74 9.37 -10.30
N THR A 123 8.85 8.15 -10.81
CA THR A 123 9.92 7.76 -11.73
C THR A 123 9.42 7.91 -13.16
N TRP A 124 10.10 8.67 -14.01
CA TRP A 124 9.77 8.72 -15.44
C TRP A 124 10.20 7.42 -16.15
N GLU A 125 9.48 6.97 -17.19
CA GLU A 125 9.77 5.70 -17.89
C GLU A 125 11.23 5.58 -18.36
N ALA A 126 11.82 6.67 -18.87
CA ALA A 126 13.23 6.71 -19.29
C ALA A 126 14.23 6.62 -18.11
N GLY A 127 13.74 6.67 -16.87
CA GLY A 127 14.51 6.74 -15.64
C GLY A 127 14.68 5.41 -14.93
N TRP A 128 14.01 4.33 -15.32
CA TRP A 128 14.24 3.04 -14.66
C TRP A 128 15.34 2.22 -15.32
N SER A 129 16.20 1.63 -14.50
CA SER A 129 17.10 0.56 -14.92
C SER A 129 17.29 -0.44 -13.78
N PRO A 130 17.59 -1.73 -14.07
CA PRO A 130 17.88 -2.71 -13.03
C PRO A 130 18.99 -2.27 -12.06
N ALA A 131 19.94 -1.44 -12.52
CA ALA A 131 21.01 -0.89 -11.70
C ALA A 131 20.54 0.11 -10.64
N ARG A 132 19.37 0.75 -10.82
CA ARG A 132 18.77 1.67 -9.84
C ARG A 132 17.99 0.96 -8.74
N ARG A 133 17.62 -0.32 -8.95
CA ARG A 133 16.83 -1.10 -8.01
C ARG A 133 17.38 -1.08 -6.58
N PRO A 134 18.69 -1.29 -6.30
CA PRO A 134 19.19 -1.26 -4.93
C PRO A 134 18.99 0.08 -4.23
N ALA A 135 19.16 1.20 -4.95
CA ALA A 135 18.96 2.54 -4.40
C ALA A 135 17.47 2.83 -4.13
N ALA A 136 16.59 2.44 -5.06
CA ALA A 136 15.14 2.58 -4.88
C ALA A 136 14.63 1.76 -3.69
N VAL A 137 15.05 0.49 -3.59
CA VAL A 137 14.74 -0.37 -2.44
C VAL A 137 15.23 0.27 -1.14
N ALA A 138 16.50 0.70 -1.08
CA ALA A 138 17.06 1.32 0.12
C ALA A 138 16.33 2.62 0.51
N PHE A 139 15.86 3.40 -0.46
CA PHE A 139 15.04 4.57 -0.21
C PHE A 139 13.72 4.18 0.46
N HIS A 140 12.94 3.27 -0.13
CA HIS A 140 11.66 2.83 0.44
C HIS A 140 11.82 2.14 1.80
N GLU A 141 12.86 1.32 1.99
CA GLU A 141 13.14 0.71 3.30
C GLU A 141 13.35 1.77 4.38
N ARG A 142 14.13 2.82 4.10
CA ARG A 142 14.41 3.89 5.07
C ARG A 142 13.25 4.86 5.26
N SER A 143 12.56 5.22 4.18
CA SER A 143 11.49 6.23 4.20
C SER A 143 10.14 5.65 4.58
N TRP A 144 9.95 4.33 4.55
CA TRP A 144 8.69 3.67 4.86
C TRP A 144 8.86 2.61 5.93
N LEU A 145 9.54 1.48 5.64
CA LEU A 145 9.57 0.33 6.56
C LEU A 145 10.23 0.66 7.91
N ALA A 146 11.31 1.42 7.91
CA ALA A 146 12.03 1.82 9.11
C ALA A 146 11.22 2.72 10.06
N GLN A 147 10.09 3.28 9.60
CA GLN A 147 9.20 4.04 10.48
C GLN A 147 8.37 3.15 11.42
N SER A 148 8.36 1.83 11.20
CA SER A 148 7.79 0.84 12.12
C SER A 148 8.92 0.05 12.77
N PRO A 149 9.44 0.44 13.94
CA PRO A 149 10.52 -0.28 14.62
C PRO A 149 10.21 -1.77 14.80
N THR A 150 8.96 -2.10 15.15
CA THR A 150 8.55 -3.49 15.36
C THR A 150 8.74 -4.34 14.10
N PHE A 151 8.26 -3.87 12.95
CA PHE A 151 8.44 -4.62 11.71
C PHE A 151 9.86 -4.52 11.17
N TRP A 152 10.51 -3.37 11.34
CA TRP A 152 11.86 -3.13 10.84
C TRP A 152 12.89 -4.07 11.45
N ASP A 153 12.77 -4.36 12.74
CA ASP A 153 13.64 -5.33 13.42
C ASP A 153 13.46 -6.75 12.85
N GLU A 154 12.22 -7.19 12.62
CA GLU A 154 11.93 -8.47 11.94
C GLU A 154 12.53 -8.47 10.52
N TYR A 155 12.20 -7.47 9.72
CA TYR A 155 12.64 -7.34 8.33
C TYR A 155 14.17 -7.37 8.18
N ARG A 156 14.89 -6.72 9.11
CA ARG A 156 16.36 -6.72 9.15
C ARG A 156 16.94 -8.04 9.61
N SER A 157 16.29 -8.71 10.55
CA SER A 157 16.72 -10.04 11.00
C SER A 157 16.64 -11.06 9.86
N GLY A 158 15.63 -10.93 8.99
CA GLY A 158 15.37 -11.88 7.91
C GLY A 158 14.81 -13.22 8.41
N ALA A 159 14.51 -13.36 9.70
CA ALA A 159 14.26 -14.66 10.33
C ALA A 159 13.01 -15.36 9.80
N PHE A 160 11.94 -14.61 9.51
CA PHE A 160 10.67 -15.16 9.04
C PHE A 160 10.27 -14.68 7.63
N GLY A 161 11.19 -14.12 6.86
CA GLY A 161 10.93 -13.70 5.48
C GLY A 161 10.64 -14.91 4.59
N GLY A 162 9.40 -15.05 4.13
CA GLY A 162 8.98 -16.18 3.31
C GLY A 162 9.00 -17.50 4.09
N HIS A 163 8.76 -17.44 5.40
CA HIS A 163 8.87 -18.58 6.31
C HIS A 163 7.99 -19.76 5.87
N TYR A 164 6.73 -19.47 5.53
CA TYR A 164 5.80 -20.46 5.01
C TYR A 164 4.82 -19.80 4.04
N CYS A 165 4.83 -20.27 2.79
CA CYS A 165 3.84 -19.91 1.78
C CYS A 165 3.02 -21.16 1.45
N PRO A 166 1.70 -21.17 1.70
CA PRO A 166 0.86 -22.28 1.28
C PRO A 166 0.82 -22.36 -0.24
N ARG A 167 0.51 -23.54 -0.78
CA ARG A 167 0.41 -23.73 -2.25
C ARG A 167 -0.58 -22.77 -2.89
N ASN A 168 -1.70 -22.49 -2.21
CA ASN A 168 -2.71 -21.57 -2.69
C ASN A 168 -2.86 -20.40 -1.73
N VAL A 169 -2.57 -19.18 -2.20
CA VAL A 169 -2.95 -17.94 -1.52
C VAL A 169 -4.10 -17.33 -2.31
N VAL A 170 -5.27 -17.29 -1.70
CA VAL A 170 -6.51 -16.79 -2.30
C VAL A 170 -6.89 -15.48 -1.61
N VAL A 171 -7.17 -14.44 -2.38
CA VAL A 171 -7.57 -13.12 -1.87
C VAL A 171 -8.99 -12.83 -2.32
N LEU A 172 -9.88 -12.62 -1.37
CA LEU A 172 -11.26 -12.22 -1.67
C LEU A 172 -11.33 -10.69 -1.73
N THR A 173 -11.88 -10.16 -2.83
CA THR A 173 -12.10 -8.72 -2.99
C THR A 173 -13.54 -8.42 -3.40
N ASP A 174 -13.98 -7.20 -3.13
CA ASP A 174 -15.21 -6.63 -3.64
C ASP A 174 -15.02 -5.15 -4.00
N ALA A 175 -16.11 -4.48 -4.36
CA ALA A 175 -16.08 -3.06 -4.68
C ALA A 175 -15.65 -2.17 -3.48
N GLU A 176 -15.76 -2.69 -2.25
CA GLU A 176 -15.43 -1.99 -1.01
C GLU A 176 -13.99 -2.22 -0.54
N THR A 177 -13.27 -3.16 -1.16
CA THR A 177 -11.80 -3.25 -1.07
C THR A 177 -11.21 -1.94 -1.60
N PHE A 178 -10.72 -1.05 -0.74
CA PHE A 178 -10.32 0.31 -1.10
C PHE A 178 -9.07 0.76 -0.31
N SER A 179 -8.36 1.79 -0.77
CA SER A 179 -7.19 2.38 -0.09
C SER A 179 -6.15 1.32 0.31
N SER A 180 -5.79 1.19 1.59
CA SER A 180 -4.86 0.15 2.04
C SER A 180 -5.34 -1.28 1.81
N GLY A 181 -6.66 -1.52 1.73
CA GLY A 181 -7.20 -2.81 1.30
C GLY A 181 -6.84 -3.11 -0.16
N PHE A 182 -6.97 -2.10 -1.03
CA PHE A 182 -6.49 -2.19 -2.41
C PHE A 182 -4.96 -2.38 -2.46
N THR A 183 -4.18 -1.62 -1.66
CA THR A 183 -2.72 -1.77 -1.62
C THR A 183 -2.31 -3.20 -1.29
N MET A 184 -2.92 -3.80 -0.27
CA MET A 184 -2.65 -5.20 0.10
C MET A 184 -3.06 -6.16 -1.02
N ALA A 185 -4.24 -6.00 -1.62
CA ALA A 185 -4.68 -6.82 -2.75
C ALA A 185 -3.69 -6.75 -3.93
N ARG A 186 -3.22 -5.55 -4.28
CA ARG A 186 -2.22 -5.34 -5.34
C ARG A 186 -0.90 -6.04 -5.02
N TYR A 187 -0.40 -5.91 -3.80
CA TYR A 187 0.87 -6.51 -3.40
C TYR A 187 0.82 -8.03 -3.49
N LEU A 188 -0.25 -8.63 -2.99
CA LEU A 188 -0.48 -10.06 -3.06
C LEU A 188 -0.68 -10.51 -4.52
N TYR A 189 -1.41 -9.76 -5.34
CA TYR A 189 -1.53 -10.02 -6.78
C TYR A 189 -0.17 -10.04 -7.48
N LEU A 190 0.66 -9.02 -7.26
CA LEU A 190 2.01 -8.94 -7.83
C LEU A 190 2.95 -10.04 -7.32
N ALA A 191 2.72 -10.54 -6.10
CA ALA A 191 3.44 -11.68 -5.53
C ALA A 191 2.94 -13.05 -6.01
N GLY A 192 1.84 -13.10 -6.77
CA GLY A 192 1.31 -14.33 -7.38
C GLY A 192 0.08 -14.93 -6.69
N ALA A 193 -0.58 -14.19 -5.77
CA ALA A 193 -1.83 -14.64 -5.16
C ALA A 193 -3.01 -14.63 -6.15
N THR A 194 -3.97 -15.52 -5.92
CA THR A 194 -5.19 -15.63 -6.72
C THR A 194 -6.30 -14.76 -6.16
N LEU A 195 -6.62 -13.66 -6.83
CA LEU A 195 -7.79 -12.82 -6.52
C LEU A 195 -9.11 -13.43 -7.01
N ILE A 196 -10.13 -13.43 -6.15
CA ILE A 196 -11.50 -13.94 -6.40
C ILE A 196 -12.51 -12.90 -5.89
N GLY A 197 -13.60 -12.70 -6.62
CA GLY A 197 -14.71 -11.83 -6.17
C GLY A 197 -15.09 -10.78 -7.20
N THR A 198 -15.24 -9.54 -6.76
CA THR A 198 -15.45 -8.38 -7.64
C THR A 198 -14.21 -7.50 -7.59
N PRO A 199 -13.79 -6.89 -8.73
CA PRO A 199 -12.72 -5.90 -8.69
C PRO A 199 -13.01 -4.79 -7.69
N SER A 200 -11.93 -4.27 -7.09
CA SER A 200 -11.97 -3.10 -6.21
C SER A 200 -12.66 -1.91 -6.88
N GLY A 201 -13.39 -1.12 -6.09
CA GLY A 201 -13.92 0.18 -6.53
C GLY A 201 -12.83 1.24 -6.76
N GLN A 202 -11.59 0.96 -6.36
CA GLN A 202 -10.43 1.82 -6.61
C GLN A 202 -9.73 1.43 -7.91
N ALA A 203 -9.55 2.39 -8.80
CA ALA A 203 -8.63 2.23 -9.93
C ALA A 203 -7.17 2.22 -9.44
N ALA A 204 -6.34 1.38 -10.05
CA ALA A 204 -4.95 1.25 -9.64
C ALA A 204 -4.16 2.54 -9.88
N ASN A 205 -4.40 3.19 -11.03
CA ASN A 205 -3.97 4.55 -11.26
C ASN A 205 -5.13 5.47 -10.90
N SER A 206 -4.94 6.33 -9.90
CA SER A 206 -6.04 7.11 -9.34
C SER A 206 -5.58 8.36 -8.63
N PHE A 207 -6.52 9.31 -8.52
CA PHE A 207 -6.40 10.45 -7.64
C PHE A 207 -6.80 10.05 -6.22
N GLY A 208 -5.97 10.40 -5.24
CA GLY A 208 -6.13 10.01 -3.85
C GLY A 208 -5.81 11.13 -2.86
N ASN A 209 -5.76 10.77 -1.58
CA ASN A 209 -5.53 11.69 -0.46
C ASN A 209 -6.51 12.87 -0.47
N GLY A 210 -7.80 12.53 -0.47
CA GLY A 210 -8.90 13.49 -0.42
C GLY A 210 -8.82 14.40 0.80
N GLN A 211 -8.72 15.70 0.56
CA GLN A 211 -8.79 16.75 1.56
C GLN A 211 -10.23 17.25 1.63
N LEU A 212 -10.78 17.30 2.85
CA LEU A 212 -12.15 17.78 3.07
C LEU A 212 -12.17 19.31 2.89
N TRP A 213 -13.20 19.86 2.28
CA TRP A 213 -13.45 21.30 2.32
C TRP A 213 -14.90 21.55 2.67
N HIS A 214 -15.17 22.73 3.23
CA HIS A 214 -16.48 23.12 3.70
C HIS A 214 -16.79 24.56 3.29
N LEU A 215 -17.95 24.81 2.71
CA LEU A 215 -18.45 26.15 2.40
C LEU A 215 -19.16 26.75 3.60
N HIS A 216 -18.55 27.76 4.21
CA HIS A 216 -18.98 28.37 5.48
C HIS A 216 -20.46 28.81 5.53
N HIS A 217 -21.04 29.26 4.42
CA HIS A 217 -22.39 29.82 4.39
C HIS A 217 -23.48 28.82 4.03
N THR A 218 -23.14 27.69 3.39
CA THR A 218 -24.13 26.70 2.94
C THR A 218 -24.06 25.40 3.71
N GLY A 219 -22.94 25.12 4.39
CA GLY A 219 -22.70 23.82 5.02
C GLY A 219 -22.37 22.71 4.03
N ILE A 220 -22.20 23.03 2.74
CA ILE A 220 -21.83 22.03 1.73
C ILE A 220 -20.38 21.63 1.95
N GLU A 221 -20.17 20.33 2.02
CA GLU A 221 -18.86 19.70 2.12
C GLU A 221 -18.52 18.94 0.85
N GLY A 222 -17.23 18.80 0.59
CA GLY A 222 -16.73 17.96 -0.48
C GLY A 222 -15.29 17.57 -0.24
N THR A 223 -14.77 16.68 -1.07
CA THR A 223 -13.38 16.25 -1.03
C THR A 223 -12.67 16.62 -2.31
N VAL A 224 -11.38 16.94 -2.21
CA VAL A 224 -10.51 17.14 -3.37
C VAL A 224 -9.22 16.36 -3.18
N SER A 225 -8.83 15.60 -4.19
CA SER A 225 -7.62 14.80 -4.15
C SER A 225 -6.37 15.68 -4.25
N THR A 226 -5.33 15.33 -3.48
CA THR A 226 -4.04 16.04 -3.51
C THR A 226 -2.92 15.20 -4.09
N THR A 227 -3.18 13.93 -4.45
CA THR A 227 -2.18 13.07 -5.05
C THR A 227 -2.72 12.37 -6.28
N TYR A 228 -1.84 12.10 -7.23
CA TYR A 228 -2.08 11.16 -8.32
C TYR A 228 -1.07 10.02 -8.19
N SER A 229 -1.54 8.77 -8.25
CA SER A 229 -0.70 7.58 -8.17
C SER A 229 -0.78 6.80 -9.47
N VAL A 230 0.38 6.39 -9.98
CA VAL A 230 0.57 5.49 -11.13
C VAL A 230 1.19 4.22 -10.60
N MET A 231 0.37 3.16 -10.50
CA MET A 231 0.75 1.87 -9.91
C MET A 231 0.95 0.78 -10.97
N PHE A 232 0.46 1.00 -12.19
CA PHE A 232 0.63 0.17 -13.39
C PHE A 232 0.85 1.07 -14.62
N PRO A 233 1.39 0.54 -15.73
CA PRO A 233 1.64 1.30 -16.96
C PRO A 233 0.40 2.04 -17.44
N GLU A 234 0.54 3.31 -17.78
CA GLU A 234 -0.57 4.10 -18.32
C GLU A 234 -1.12 3.48 -19.62
N GLY A 235 -2.44 3.56 -19.81
CA GLY A 235 -3.12 2.94 -20.95
C GLY A 235 -3.34 1.42 -20.85
N SER A 236 -2.76 0.74 -19.87
CA SER A 236 -3.06 -0.69 -19.61
C SER A 236 -4.41 -0.88 -18.94
N ASP A 237 -5.03 -2.06 -19.13
CA ASP A 237 -6.25 -2.42 -18.39
C ASP A 237 -6.03 -2.43 -16.87
N LEU A 238 -4.82 -2.83 -16.44
CA LEU A 238 -4.38 -2.83 -15.04
C LEU A 238 -4.37 -1.44 -14.41
N ALA A 239 -4.13 -0.38 -15.19
CA ALA A 239 -4.21 1.00 -14.70
C ALA A 239 -5.64 1.36 -14.28
N ARG A 240 -6.65 0.78 -14.93
CA ARG A 240 -8.06 1.11 -14.71
C ARG A 240 -8.69 0.22 -13.65
N VAL A 241 -8.39 -1.08 -13.68
CA VAL A 241 -9.02 -2.07 -12.82
C VAL A 241 -7.97 -3.13 -12.45
N LEU A 242 -7.82 -3.42 -11.15
CA LEU A 242 -7.07 -4.60 -10.71
C LEU A 242 -7.96 -5.84 -10.96
N PRO A 243 -7.59 -6.74 -11.89
CA PRO A 243 -8.46 -7.85 -12.27
C PRO A 243 -8.51 -8.90 -11.16
N VAL A 244 -9.64 -9.58 -11.08
CA VAL A 244 -9.79 -10.83 -10.33
C VAL A 244 -9.63 -12.00 -11.30
N HIS A 245 -8.98 -13.08 -10.86
CA HIS A 245 -8.81 -14.29 -11.67
C HIS A 245 -10.12 -15.05 -11.82
N TYR A 246 -10.95 -15.03 -10.76
CA TYR A 246 -12.26 -15.67 -10.75
C TYR A 246 -13.33 -14.66 -10.33
N PRO A 247 -14.00 -14.00 -11.29
CA PRO A 247 -15.10 -13.11 -10.96
C PRO A 247 -16.25 -13.90 -10.33
N LEU A 248 -16.84 -13.34 -9.26
CA LEU A 248 -18.07 -13.80 -8.66
C LEU A 248 -19.18 -12.84 -9.08
N THR A 249 -19.88 -13.19 -10.16
CA THR A 249 -21.01 -12.40 -10.67
C THR A 249 -22.33 -12.96 -10.14
N LEU A 250 -23.40 -12.17 -10.26
CA LEU A 250 -24.76 -12.63 -9.91
C LEU A 250 -25.17 -13.84 -10.76
N GLU A 251 -24.79 -13.89 -12.03
CA GLU A 251 -25.04 -15.04 -12.90
C GLU A 251 -24.32 -16.29 -12.42
N LYS A 252 -23.07 -16.14 -11.96
CA LYS A 252 -22.30 -17.24 -11.40
C LYS A 252 -22.89 -17.71 -10.08
N LEU A 253 -23.35 -16.80 -9.21
CA LEU A 253 -24.08 -17.16 -8.00
C LEU A 253 -25.36 -17.93 -8.33
N ALA A 254 -26.16 -17.44 -9.27
CA ALA A 254 -27.40 -18.09 -9.72
C ALA A 254 -27.17 -19.48 -10.34
N SER A 255 -25.97 -19.77 -10.85
CA SER A 255 -25.62 -21.10 -11.36
C SER A 255 -25.45 -22.16 -10.27
N TYR A 256 -25.36 -21.77 -8.99
CA TYR A 256 -25.19 -22.68 -7.86
C TYR A 256 -26.51 -23.08 -7.15
N GLY A 257 -27.66 -22.57 -7.59
CA GLY A 257 -29.00 -22.94 -7.08
C GLY A 257 -29.61 -21.91 -6.14
#